data_AF-A0A4R1QF82-F1
#
_entry.id   AF-A0A4R1QF82-F1
#
_cell.length_a   1.000
_cell.length_b   1.000
_cell.length_c   1.000
_cell.angle_alpha   90.00
_cell.angle_beta   90.00
_cell.angle_gamma   90.00
#
_symmetry.space_group_name_H-M   'P 1'
#
loop_
_entity.id
_entity.type
_entity.pdbx_description
1 polymer ?
#
loop_
_entity_poly.entity_id
_entity_poly.type
_entity_poly.pdbx_seq_one_letter_code
_entity_poly.pdbx_strand_id
1 'polypeptide(L)' 'MGKHSKKKFYDNLYSNPFQQPWANPKHAHSQVNGETQQTQHAIVLEYDVRKRS' A
#
# COMPACT_ATOMS: atom_id res chain seq x y z
N MET A 1 19.33 26.59 -15.68
CA MET A 1 19.88 25.57 -14.76
C MET A 1 18.83 25.26 -13.70
N GLY A 2 17.95 24.30 -13.95
CA GLY A 2 16.82 23.99 -13.07
C GLY A 2 17.27 23.29 -11.79
N LYS A 3 16.87 23.82 -10.63
CA LYS A 3 17.17 23.20 -9.33
C LYS A 3 16.37 21.91 -9.20
N HIS A 4 17.04 20.76 -9.29
CA HIS A 4 16.46 19.47 -8.93
C HIS A 4 16.21 19.43 -7.43
N SER A 5 15.01 19.84 -6.99
CA SER A 5 14.56 19.69 -5.61
C SER A 5 14.47 18.20 -5.30
N LYS A 6 15.46 17.66 -4.58
CA LYS A 6 15.40 16.28 -4.06
C LYS A 6 14.23 16.20 -3.08
N LYS A 7 13.21 15.41 -3.41
CA LYS A 7 12.08 15.12 -2.52
C LYS A 7 12.60 14.61 -1.18
N LYS A 8 12.18 15.21 -0.06
CA LYS A 8 12.55 14.74 1.28
C LYS A 8 11.80 13.43 1.57
N PHE A 9 12.38 12.57 2.42
CA PHE A 9 11.78 11.29 2.78
C PHE A 9 10.32 11.41 3.24
N TYR A 10 10.03 12.44 4.05
CA TYR A 10 8.69 12.72 4.58
C TYR A 10 7.68 13.21 3.54
N ASP A 11 8.13 13.64 2.35
CA ASP A 11 7.21 14.12 1.31
C ASP A 11 6.42 12.96 0.68
N ASN A 12 6.81 11.71 0.90
CA ASN A 12 6.08 10.50 0.48
C ASN A 12 5.33 9.82 1.63
N LEU A 13 5.33 10.39 2.85
CA LEU A 13 4.57 9.82 3.94
C LEU A 13 3.08 9.96 3.61
N TYR A 14 2.43 8.85 3.28
CA TYR A 14 0.99 8.80 3.16
C TYR A 14 0.36 9.18 4.50
N SER A 15 -0.24 10.37 4.57
CA SER A 15 -0.96 10.85 5.75
C SER A 15 -2.39 10.35 5.66
N ASN A 16 -2.65 9.18 6.24
CA ASN A 16 -4.01 8.68 6.40
C ASN A 16 -4.72 9.51 7.50
N PRO A 17 -5.82 10.23 7.22
CA PRO A 17 -6.57 10.97 8.25
C PRO A 17 -7.25 10.04 9.28
N PHE A 18 -7.36 8.75 9.00
CA PHE A 18 -7.90 7.74 9.91
C PHE A 18 -6.77 6.84 10.42
N GLN A 19 -5.92 7.39 11.30
CA GLN A 19 -4.88 6.61 11.97
C GLN A 19 -5.51 5.72 13.04
N GLN A 20 -5.91 4.52 12.66
CA GLN A 20 -6.29 3.50 13.64
C GLN A 20 -5.05 3.08 14.45
N PRO A 21 -5.17 2.77 15.75
CA PRO A 21 -4.04 2.36 16.59
C PRO A 21 -3.26 1.14 16.06
N TRP A 22 -3.95 0.28 15.29
CA TRP A 22 -3.40 -0.93 14.69
C TRP A 22 -3.02 -0.77 13.21
N ALA A 23 -3.17 0.42 12.63
CA ALA A 23 -2.71 0.70 11.27
C ALA A 23 -1.17 0.67 11.22
N ASN A 24 -0.61 -0.03 10.23
CA ASN A 24 0.83 -0.22 10.07
C ASN A 24 1.27 0.41 8.74
N PRO A 25 1.98 1.55 8.78
CA PRO A 25 2.40 2.27 7.57
C PRO A 25 3.22 1.42 6.59
N LYS A 26 3.98 0.44 7.08
CA LYS A 26 4.79 -0.44 6.22
C LYS A 26 3.93 -1.33 5.32
N HIS A 27 2.71 -1.64 5.75
CA HIS A 27 1.76 -2.49 5.03
C HIS A 27 0.58 -1.70 4.49
N ALA A 28 0.68 -0.37 4.38
CA ALA A 28 -0.43 0.49 3.94
C ALA A 28 -1.06 0.05 2.60
N HIS A 29 -0.26 -0.49 1.68
CA HIS A 29 -0.74 -0.99 0.38
C HIS A 29 -1.64 -2.24 0.48
N SER A 30 -1.58 -2.97 1.59
CA SER A 30 -2.37 -4.18 1.87
C SER A 30 -3.34 -3.99 3.04
N GLN A 31 -3.41 -2.78 3.61
CA GLN A 31 -4.32 -2.49 4.72
C GLN A 31 -5.63 -1.88 4.23
N VAL A 32 -6.74 -2.51 4.59
CA VAL A 32 -8.10 -2.00 4.39
C VAL A 32 -8.69 -1.78 5.78
N ASN A 33 -9.06 -0.53 6.10
CA ASN A 33 -9.57 -0.15 7.43
C ASN A 33 -8.66 -0.62 8.59
N GLY A 34 -7.34 -0.56 8.38
CA GLY A 34 -6.34 -0.91 9.40
C GLY A 34 -6.03 -2.40 9.52
N GLU A 35 -6.80 -3.27 8.87
CA GLU A 35 -6.56 -4.72 8.84
C GLU A 35 -5.81 -5.11 7.57
N THR A 36 -4.87 -6.05 7.68
CA THR A 36 -4.18 -6.61 6.51
C THR A 36 -5.13 -7.53 5.76
N GLN A 37 -5.56 -7.14 4.57
CA GLN A 37 -6.42 -7.93 3.71
C GLN A 37 -5.69 -8.30 2.42
N GLN A 38 -6.13 -9.39 1.78
CA GLN A 38 -5.61 -9.76 0.47
C GLN A 38 -6.00 -8.69 -0.55
N THR A 39 -5.01 -8.13 -1.24
CA THR A 39 -5.25 -7.10 -2.26
C THR A 39 -5.90 -7.71 -3.50
N GLN A 40 -6.67 -6.92 -4.25
CA GLN A 40 -7.32 -7.36 -5.49
C GLN A 40 -6.35 -8.03 -6.48
N HIS A 41 -5.11 -7.53 -6.57
CA HIS A 41 -4.09 -8.14 -7.44
C HIS A 41 -3.80 -9.59 -7.05
N ALA A 42 -3.70 -9.87 -5.74
CA ALA A 42 -3.39 -11.19 -5.24
C ALA A 42 -4.58 -12.15 -5.43
N ILE A 43 -5.81 -11.65 -5.30
CA ILE A 43 -7.03 -12.42 -5.58
C ILE A 43 -7.08 -12.83 -7.06
N VAL A 44 -6.82 -11.90 -7.97
CA VAL A 44 -6.79 -12.18 -9.42
C VAL A 44 -5.67 -13.16 -9.76
N LEU A 45 -4.47 -12.96 -9.19
CA LEU A 45 -3.34 -13.88 -9.38
C LEU A 45 -3.68 -15.30 -8.95
N GLU A 46 -4.27 -15.45 -7.76
CA GLU A 46 -4.65 -16.76 -7.21
C GLU A 46 -5.70 -17.45 -8.10
N TYR A 47 -6.65 -16.68 -8.63
CA TYR A 47 -7.66 -17.17 -9.56
C TYR A 47 -7.06 -17.61 -10.91
N ASP A 48 -6.13 -16.85 -11.47
CA ASP A 48 -5.45 -17.19 -12.73
C ASP A 48 -4.54 -18.41 -12.59
N VAL A 49 -3.86 -18.57 -11.45
CA VAL A 49 -3.07 -19.77 -11.16
C VAL A 49 -3.97 -21.01 -11.13
N ARG A 50 -5.12 -20.94 -10.43
CA ARG A 50 -6.10 -22.04 -10.40
C ARG A 50 -6.67 -22.40 -11.77
N LYS A 51 -6.80 -21.45 -12.69
CA LYS A 51 -7.24 -21.72 -14.07
C LYS A 51 -6.21 -22.45 -14.90
N ARG A 52 -4.93 -22.32 -14.55
CA ARG A 52 -3.79 -22.84 -15.33
C ARG A 52 -3.27 -24.18 -14.78
N SER A 53 -3.68 -24.57 -13.58
CA SER A 53 -3.45 -25.89 -12.99
C SER A 53 -4.53 -26.89 -13.43
#